data_AF-A0A942P4C8-F1
#
_entry.id   AF-A0A942P4C8-F1
#
_cell.length_a   1.000
_cell.length_b   1.000
_cell.length_c   1.000
_cell.angle_alpha   90.00
_cell.angle_beta   90.00
_cell.angle_gamma   90.00
#
_symmetry.space_group_name_H-M   'P 1'
#
loop_
_entity.id
_entity.type
_entity.pdbx_description
1 polymer ?
#
loop_
_entity_poly.entity_id
_entity_poly.type
_entity_poly.pdbx_seq_one_letter_code
_entity_poly.pdbx_strand_id
1 'polypeptide(L)'
;KAGILKKFFCVAELHRWHHRADYKDAQVNYGAWLTVWDYIFRTAYDNPKMQTELGAIGIAEERNFPKNYWKQFLYPFNKKIQKQSKTTLLVAFFTTLSLGSFSQTAGDDIQGNWQLQDGSKQINIYKENGKYYGKIYWVKESARQAEIGKRVLWNLTYDAGDKEWNSGEIQLPEMNHSASCYIRLKDKNTAIVTGYHGLRLFGKSKTLNRIN
;
A
#
# COMPACT_ATOMS: atom_id res chain seq x y z
N LYS A 1 1.44 -7.29 -41.41
CA LYS A 1 1.32 -5.82 -41.33
C LYS A 1 0.24 -5.47 -40.33
N ALA A 2 0.62 -5.04 -39.12
CA ALA A 2 -0.28 -4.79 -37.99
C ALA A 2 -1.22 -3.58 -38.13
N GLY A 3 -1.12 -2.82 -39.23
CA GLY A 3 -2.06 -1.75 -39.58
C GLY A 3 -2.22 -0.69 -38.48
N ILE A 4 -3.46 -0.36 -38.15
CA ILE A 4 -3.81 0.68 -37.17
C ILE A 4 -3.35 0.36 -35.74
N LEU A 5 -3.16 -0.92 -35.41
CA LEU A 5 -2.76 -1.35 -34.07
C LEU A 5 -1.38 -0.81 -33.66
N LYS A 6 -0.52 -0.51 -34.64
CA LYS A 6 0.77 0.17 -34.44
C LYS A 6 0.67 1.51 -33.71
N LYS A 7 -0.46 2.21 -33.87
CA LYS A 7 -0.67 3.52 -33.21
C LYS A 7 -0.86 3.40 -31.70
N PHE A 8 -1.20 2.21 -31.21
CA PHE A 8 -1.51 1.96 -29.81
C PHE A 8 -0.53 1.00 -29.16
N PHE A 9 -0.05 0.00 -29.92
CA PHE A 9 0.77 -1.09 -29.40
C PHE A 9 2.14 -1.16 -30.06
N CYS A 10 3.15 -1.47 -29.25
CA CYS A 10 4.51 -1.76 -29.73
C CYS A 10 4.56 -3.19 -30.27
N VAL A 11 4.00 -3.35 -31.46
CA VAL A 11 3.99 -4.62 -32.18
C VAL A 11 5.38 -4.97 -32.71
N ALA A 12 5.62 -6.25 -33.03
CA ALA A 12 6.89 -6.73 -33.59
C ALA A 12 7.39 -5.95 -34.84
N GLU A 13 6.48 -5.29 -35.56
CA GLU A 13 6.84 -4.40 -36.68
C GLU A 13 7.53 -3.10 -36.23
N LEU A 14 7.18 -2.55 -35.07
CA LEU A 14 7.81 -1.36 -34.50
C LEU A 14 8.97 -1.73 -33.58
N HIS A 15 8.78 -2.75 -32.74
CA HIS A 15 9.78 -3.19 -31.76
C HIS A 15 11.10 -3.62 -32.41
N ARG A 16 11.07 -4.17 -33.64
CA ARG A 16 12.28 -4.57 -34.36
C ARG A 16 13.28 -3.43 -34.60
N TRP A 17 12.80 -2.18 -34.70
CA TRP A 17 13.68 -1.03 -34.94
C TRP A 17 14.60 -0.76 -33.74
N HIS A 18 14.12 -1.05 -32.54
CA HIS A 18 14.92 -1.00 -31.32
C HIS A 18 16.04 -2.07 -31.27
N HIS A 19 15.91 -3.16 -32.03
CA HIS A 19 16.89 -4.26 -32.07
C HIS A 19 17.93 -4.12 -33.19
N ARG A 20 18.00 -2.96 -33.87
CA ARG A 20 19.06 -2.71 -34.86
C ARG A 20 20.43 -2.87 -34.21
N ALA A 21 21.40 -3.41 -34.95
CA ALA A 21 22.70 -3.71 -34.37
C ALA A 21 23.56 -2.48 -34.04
N ASP A 22 23.36 -1.36 -34.75
CA ASP A 22 24.02 -0.10 -34.44
C ASP A 22 23.26 0.62 -33.31
N TYR A 23 23.98 0.96 -32.24
CA TYR A 23 23.43 1.63 -31.07
C TYR A 23 22.73 2.95 -31.43
N LYS A 24 23.28 3.71 -32.38
CA LYS A 24 22.73 5.02 -32.79
C LYS A 24 21.37 4.88 -33.47
N ASP A 25 21.19 3.81 -34.21
CA ASP A 25 19.95 3.53 -34.94
C ASP A 25 18.90 2.80 -34.07
N ALA A 26 19.34 2.15 -32.99
CA ALA A 26 18.49 1.41 -32.04
C ALA A 26 17.76 2.32 -31.02
N GLN A 27 18.07 3.61 -30.97
CA GLN A 27 17.49 4.60 -30.03
C GLN A 27 16.07 5.06 -30.41
N VAL A 28 15.18 4.11 -30.70
CA VAL A 28 13.78 4.35 -31.10
C VAL A 28 12.85 3.28 -30.53
N ASN A 29 11.55 3.59 -30.39
CA ASN A 29 10.49 2.67 -29.96
C ASN A 29 10.77 1.96 -28.61
N TYR A 30 11.04 2.72 -27.55
CA TYR A 30 11.34 2.22 -26.21
C TYR A 30 10.14 1.64 -25.47
N GLY A 31 8.91 1.92 -25.90
CA GLY A 31 7.71 1.39 -25.29
C GLY A 31 7.64 -0.14 -25.36
N ALA A 32 7.54 -0.81 -24.21
CA ALA A 32 7.47 -2.28 -24.16
C ALA A 32 6.14 -2.85 -24.70
N TRP A 33 5.03 -2.12 -24.49
CA TRP A 33 3.68 -2.58 -24.86
C TRP A 33 2.87 -1.52 -25.58
N LEU A 34 2.99 -0.26 -25.16
CA LEU A 34 2.22 0.87 -25.71
C LEU A 34 3.14 1.87 -26.40
N THR A 35 2.76 2.30 -27.61
CA THR A 35 3.53 3.29 -28.39
C THR A 35 3.24 4.73 -28.00
N VAL A 36 2.24 4.97 -27.13
CA VAL A 36 1.88 6.31 -26.63
C VAL A 36 3.08 7.04 -26.03
N TRP A 37 3.94 6.33 -25.30
CA TRP A 37 5.14 6.90 -24.70
C TRP A 37 6.13 7.37 -25.76
N ASP A 38 6.32 6.58 -26.82
CA ASP A 38 7.22 6.93 -27.90
C ASP A 38 6.74 8.15 -28.69
N TYR A 39 5.43 8.37 -28.79
CA TYR A 39 4.88 9.59 -29.39
C TYR A 39 5.06 10.81 -28.48
N ILE A 40 4.83 10.65 -27.17
CA ILE A 40 5.01 11.74 -26.19
C ILE A 40 6.47 12.20 -26.15
N PHE A 41 7.40 11.26 -26.12
CA PHE A 41 8.85 11.55 -26.01
C PHE A 41 9.56 11.66 -27.35
N ARG A 42 8.83 11.60 -28.47
CA ARG A 42 9.36 11.73 -29.84
C ARG A 42 10.42 10.69 -30.22
N THR A 43 10.26 9.47 -29.74
CA THR A 43 11.11 8.30 -30.05
C THR A 43 10.43 7.30 -30.98
N ALA A 44 9.19 7.57 -31.42
CA ALA A 44 8.46 6.69 -32.34
C ALA A 44 9.06 6.69 -33.76
N TYR A 45 9.33 5.50 -34.31
CA TYR A 45 9.89 5.31 -35.64
C TYR A 45 9.26 4.11 -36.39
N ASP A 46 8.86 4.32 -37.66
CA ASP A 46 8.47 3.24 -38.58
C ASP A 46 8.93 3.58 -40.00
N ASN A 47 9.63 2.66 -40.67
CA ASN A 47 10.02 2.81 -42.07
C ASN A 47 9.56 1.60 -42.91
N PRO A 48 8.34 1.64 -43.48
CA PRO A 48 7.76 0.50 -44.19
C PRO A 48 8.45 0.18 -45.52
N LYS A 49 9.34 1.05 -46.03
CA LYS A 49 10.09 0.85 -47.29
C LYS A 49 11.42 0.09 -47.09
N MET A 50 11.97 0.08 -45.87
CA MET A 50 13.25 -0.57 -45.52
C MET A 50 13.08 -2.00 -44.94
N GLN A 51 11.94 -2.67 -45.17
CA GLN A 51 11.63 -3.95 -44.51
C GLN A 51 12.56 -5.11 -44.91
N THR A 52 13.22 -5.03 -46.07
CA THR A 52 14.14 -6.05 -46.60
C THR A 52 15.62 -5.82 -46.25
N GLU A 53 15.97 -4.64 -45.72
CA GLU A 53 17.35 -4.24 -45.43
C GLU A 53 17.53 -3.93 -43.93
N LEU A 54 16.94 -4.75 -43.06
CA LEU A 54 16.95 -4.48 -41.61
C LEU A 54 18.37 -4.45 -40.98
N GLY A 55 19.41 -4.68 -41.77
CA GLY A 55 20.80 -4.74 -41.33
C GLY A 55 21.04 -5.95 -40.43
N ALA A 56 22.20 -5.96 -39.77
CA ALA A 56 22.43 -6.89 -38.68
C ALA A 56 21.51 -6.53 -37.49
N ILE A 57 21.00 -7.55 -36.82
CA ILE A 57 20.29 -7.46 -35.53
C ILE A 57 21.26 -7.97 -34.47
N GLY A 58 21.44 -7.24 -33.37
CA GLY A 58 22.35 -7.66 -32.30
C GLY A 58 23.14 -6.50 -31.68
N ILE A 59 24.38 -6.75 -31.27
CA ILE A 59 25.27 -5.74 -30.69
C ILE A 59 26.46 -5.60 -31.63
N ALA A 60 26.41 -4.62 -32.56
CA ALA A 60 27.48 -4.46 -33.55
C ALA A 60 28.80 -4.01 -32.92
N GLU A 61 28.73 -3.26 -31.82
CA GLU A 61 29.89 -2.70 -31.12
C GLU A 61 30.71 -3.79 -30.41
N GLU A 62 30.08 -4.90 -30.01
CA GLU A 62 30.75 -6.04 -29.36
C GLU A 62 31.12 -7.14 -30.37
N ARG A 63 32.15 -6.86 -31.20
CA ARG A 63 32.66 -7.78 -32.23
C ARG A 63 33.00 -9.19 -31.72
N ASN A 64 33.30 -9.32 -30.43
CA ASN A 64 33.67 -10.58 -29.77
C ASN A 64 32.52 -11.20 -28.93
N PHE A 65 31.27 -10.78 -29.13
CA PHE A 65 30.14 -11.33 -28.38
C PHE A 65 29.97 -12.84 -28.63
N PRO A 66 29.78 -13.65 -27.58
CA PRO A 66 29.65 -15.09 -27.74
C PRO A 66 28.43 -15.47 -28.57
N LYS A 67 28.61 -16.34 -29.57
CA LYS A 67 27.52 -16.86 -30.41
C LYS A 67 26.83 -18.11 -29.85
N ASN A 68 27.40 -18.71 -28.80
CA ASN A 68 26.87 -19.91 -28.16
C ASN A 68 25.99 -19.52 -26.97
N TYR A 69 24.78 -20.10 -26.89
CA TYR A 69 23.78 -19.83 -25.85
C TYR A 69 24.33 -19.86 -24.42
N TRP A 70 25.08 -20.89 -24.05
CA TRP A 70 25.62 -21.03 -22.70
C TRP A 70 26.67 -19.98 -22.37
N LYS A 71 27.46 -19.58 -23.38
CA LYS A 71 28.43 -18.49 -23.23
C LYS A 71 27.73 -17.13 -23.11
N GLN A 72 26.59 -16.92 -23.77
CA GLN A 72 25.76 -15.72 -23.62
C GLN A 72 25.11 -15.67 -22.23
N PHE A 73 24.56 -16.79 -21.75
CA PHE A 73 23.95 -16.89 -20.43
C PHE A 73 24.94 -16.57 -19.29
N LEU A 74 26.18 -17.05 -19.42
CA LEU A 74 27.24 -16.82 -18.43
C LEU A 74 27.99 -15.48 -18.63
N TYR A 75 27.75 -14.78 -19.75
CA TYR A 75 28.46 -13.54 -20.12
C TYR A 75 28.39 -12.45 -19.04
N PRO A 76 27.21 -12.14 -18.42
CA PRO A 76 27.11 -11.09 -17.41
C PRO A 76 27.85 -11.40 -16.10
N PHE A 77 28.17 -12.67 -15.85
CA PHE A 77 28.81 -13.15 -14.62
C PHE A 77 30.35 -13.24 -14.76
N ASN A 78 30.90 -12.91 -15.92
CA ASN A 78 32.34 -12.88 -16.14
C ASN A 78 32.96 -11.58 -15.56
N LYS A 79 33.76 -11.72 -14.51
CA LYS A 79 34.40 -10.63 -13.76
C LYS A 79 35.27 -9.68 -14.61
N LYS A 80 35.74 -10.10 -15.78
CA LYS A 80 36.52 -9.23 -16.70
C LYS A 80 35.65 -8.20 -17.43
N ILE A 81 34.38 -8.51 -17.69
CA ILE A 81 33.44 -7.66 -18.44
C ILE A 81 32.85 -6.56 -17.54
N GLN A 82 32.55 -6.89 -16.28
CA GLN A 82 32.04 -5.95 -15.28
C GLN A 82 32.99 -4.76 -14.98
N LYS A 83 34.26 -4.85 -15.38
CA LYS A 83 35.27 -3.82 -15.09
C LYS A 83 35.21 -2.61 -16.06
N GLN A 84 34.51 -2.73 -17.20
CA GLN A 84 34.36 -1.64 -18.18
C GLN A 84 33.09 -0.78 -18.01
N SER A 85 32.06 -1.23 -17.29
CA SER A 85 30.78 -0.51 -17.12
C SER A 85 30.71 0.36 -15.86
N LYS A 86 31.81 1.05 -15.49
CA LYS A 86 31.84 1.91 -14.30
C LYS A 86 31.10 3.25 -14.44
N THR A 87 30.36 3.47 -15.51
CA THR A 87 29.62 4.72 -15.72
C THR A 87 28.13 4.43 -15.72
N THR A 88 27.46 4.95 -14.67
CA THR A 88 26.00 5.11 -14.55
C THR A 88 25.20 3.89 -14.10
N LEU A 89 25.39 3.50 -12.84
CA LEU A 89 24.38 2.77 -12.06
C LEU A 89 23.32 3.77 -11.56
N LEU A 90 22.37 4.15 -12.42
CA LEU A 90 21.21 4.98 -12.07
C LEU A 90 19.91 4.20 -12.31
N VAL A 91 19.81 2.99 -11.73
CA VAL A 91 18.55 2.20 -11.71
C VAL A 91 18.21 1.75 -10.28
N ALA A 92 18.60 2.55 -9.27
CA ALA A 92 18.25 2.32 -7.87
C ALA A 92 17.50 3.52 -7.26
N PHE A 93 16.67 4.21 -8.06
CA PHE A 93 15.90 5.38 -7.61
C PHE A 93 14.40 5.29 -7.95
N PHE A 94 13.83 4.09 -8.04
CA PHE A 94 12.38 3.93 -8.26
C PHE A 94 11.69 2.87 -7.39
N THR A 95 12.38 2.32 -6.39
CA THR A 95 11.83 1.30 -5.47
C THR A 95 11.79 1.71 -4.01
N THR A 96 12.17 2.95 -3.66
CA THR A 96 12.19 3.43 -2.27
C THR A 96 11.16 4.51 -1.95
N LEU A 97 10.30 4.91 -2.90
CA LEU A 97 9.16 5.80 -2.61
C LEU A 97 7.89 5.02 -2.26
N SER A 98 8.04 3.98 -1.44
CA SER A 98 6.97 3.48 -0.58
C SER A 98 7.17 4.09 0.80
N LEU A 99 7.28 5.42 0.88
CA LEU A 99 7.03 6.11 2.12
C LEU A 99 5.58 5.77 2.47
N GLY A 100 5.42 4.99 3.54
CA GLY A 100 4.11 4.58 4.03
C GLY A 100 3.23 5.81 4.12
N SER A 101 2.25 5.89 3.22
CA SER A 101 1.03 6.62 3.51
C SER A 101 0.45 5.94 4.75
N PHE A 102 0.83 6.44 5.93
CA PHE A 102 -0.04 6.35 7.09
C PHE A 102 -1.26 7.18 6.70
N SER A 103 -2.19 6.55 5.98
CA SER A 103 -3.54 7.05 5.91
C SER A 103 -4.00 7.08 7.36
N GLN A 104 -4.06 8.27 7.96
CA GLN A 104 -4.86 8.49 9.16
C GLN A 104 -6.29 8.25 8.70
N THR A 105 -6.70 6.99 8.78
CA THR A 105 -8.08 6.65 8.50
C THR A 105 -8.91 7.34 9.56
N ALA A 106 -10.08 7.89 9.22
CA ALA A 106 -11.00 8.45 10.23
C ALA A 106 -11.28 7.45 11.38
N GLY A 107 -11.06 6.15 11.14
CA GLY A 107 -11.08 5.11 12.15
C GLY A 107 -10.00 5.21 13.22
N ASP A 108 -8.86 5.83 12.96
CA ASP A 108 -7.78 5.99 13.92
C ASP A 108 -8.05 7.13 14.92
N ASP A 109 -9.05 8.00 14.65
CA ASP A 109 -9.45 9.12 15.51
C ASP A 109 -9.99 8.69 16.88
N ILE A 110 -10.35 7.42 17.07
CA ILE A 110 -10.79 6.90 18.38
C ILE A 110 -9.62 6.55 19.31
N GLN A 111 -8.40 6.39 18.77
CA GLN A 111 -7.27 5.94 19.57
C GLN A 111 -6.88 6.98 20.62
N GLY A 112 -6.46 6.50 21.80
CA GLY A 112 -6.02 7.34 22.91
C GLY A 112 -6.74 7.08 24.22
N ASN A 113 -6.62 8.04 25.13
CA ASN A 113 -7.09 7.94 26.51
C ASN A 113 -8.44 8.62 26.69
N TRP A 114 -9.35 7.93 27.36
CA TRP A 114 -10.73 8.34 27.52
C TRP A 114 -11.20 8.17 28.96
N GLN A 115 -11.92 9.15 29.49
CA GLN A 115 -12.53 9.11 30.82
C GLN A 115 -14.03 8.88 30.72
N LEU A 116 -14.60 8.02 31.55
CA LEU A 116 -16.05 7.98 31.76
C LEU A 116 -16.55 9.33 32.28
N GLN A 117 -17.74 9.75 31.83
CA GLN A 117 -18.34 11.02 32.26
C GLN A 117 -18.51 11.13 33.80
N ASP A 118 -18.66 10.02 34.49
CA ASP A 118 -18.73 9.96 35.97
C ASP A 118 -17.34 10.06 36.65
N GLY A 119 -16.26 10.08 35.89
CA GLY A 119 -14.87 10.15 36.38
C GLY A 119 -14.38 8.87 37.06
N SER A 120 -15.15 7.78 37.03
CA SER A 120 -14.85 6.55 37.78
C SER A 120 -13.68 5.76 37.20
N LYS A 121 -13.52 5.77 35.87
CA LYS A 121 -12.49 5.01 35.14
C LYS A 121 -11.94 5.78 33.96
N GLN A 122 -10.73 5.42 33.58
CA GLN A 122 -10.14 5.80 32.31
C GLN A 122 -9.77 4.56 31.50
N ILE A 123 -10.09 4.59 30.21
CA ILE A 123 -9.94 3.53 29.23
C ILE A 123 -8.99 4.01 28.13
N ASN A 124 -7.99 3.21 27.82
CA ASN A 124 -7.08 3.43 26.71
C ASN A 124 -7.58 2.59 25.54
N ILE A 125 -7.92 3.26 24.44
CA ILE A 125 -8.35 2.64 23.19
C ILE A 125 -7.14 2.59 22.25
N TYR A 126 -6.84 1.40 21.74
CA TYR A 126 -5.68 1.13 20.89
C TYR A 126 -6.06 0.20 19.73
N LYS A 127 -5.25 0.22 18.67
CA LYS A 127 -5.43 -0.61 17.49
C LYS A 127 -4.46 -1.80 17.50
N GLU A 128 -4.97 -2.99 17.21
CA GLU A 128 -4.21 -4.23 17.11
C GLU A 128 -4.77 -5.04 15.93
N ASN A 129 -3.92 -5.46 14.98
CA ASN A 129 -4.35 -6.24 13.81
C ASN A 129 -5.54 -5.64 13.01
N GLY A 130 -5.58 -4.31 12.88
CA GLY A 130 -6.63 -3.61 12.13
C GLY A 130 -7.96 -3.44 12.88
N LYS A 131 -8.08 -3.98 14.09
CA LYS A 131 -9.25 -3.84 14.98
C LYS A 131 -8.91 -2.97 16.18
N TYR A 132 -9.93 -2.43 16.82
CA TYR A 132 -9.79 -1.56 17.98
C TYR A 132 -10.18 -2.30 19.26
N TYR A 133 -9.41 -2.04 20.31
CA TYR A 133 -9.51 -2.65 21.62
C TYR A 133 -9.43 -1.57 22.68
N GLY A 134 -9.98 -1.83 23.86
CA GLY A 134 -9.94 -0.91 24.99
C GLY A 134 -9.61 -1.63 26.28
N LYS A 135 -8.69 -1.06 27.06
CA LYS A 135 -8.31 -1.56 28.38
C LYS A 135 -8.44 -0.47 29.44
N ILE A 136 -8.81 -0.84 30.65
CA ILE A 136 -8.80 0.09 31.78
C ILE A 136 -7.33 0.39 32.11
N TYR A 137 -6.96 1.67 32.21
CA TYR A 137 -5.60 2.06 32.60
C TYR A 137 -5.56 2.87 33.90
N TRP A 138 -6.71 3.39 34.35
CA TRP A 138 -6.82 4.07 35.64
C TRP A 138 -8.23 3.93 36.20
N VAL A 139 -8.33 3.88 37.53
CA VAL A 139 -9.60 3.88 38.28
C VAL A 139 -9.50 4.84 39.45
N LYS A 140 -10.60 5.51 39.78
CA LYS A 140 -10.66 6.48 40.88
C LYS A 140 -10.66 5.79 42.25
N GLU A 141 -11.39 4.69 42.36
CA GLU A 141 -11.58 3.96 43.62
C GLU A 141 -10.44 2.96 43.85
N SER A 142 -9.80 3.05 45.02
CA SER A 142 -8.69 2.16 45.41
C SER A 142 -9.11 0.68 45.49
N ALA A 143 -10.34 0.39 45.89
CA ALA A 143 -10.88 -0.97 45.94
C ALA A 143 -10.95 -1.63 44.54
N ARG A 144 -10.94 -0.84 43.46
CA ARG A 144 -11.09 -1.30 42.08
C ARG A 144 -9.76 -1.39 41.32
N GLN A 145 -8.61 -1.23 41.99
CA GLN A 145 -7.29 -1.22 41.37
C GLN A 145 -6.98 -2.52 40.60
N ALA A 146 -7.54 -3.66 41.02
CA ALA A 146 -7.43 -4.94 40.32
C ALA A 146 -8.09 -4.95 38.92
N GLU A 147 -8.85 -3.92 38.55
CA GLU A 147 -9.45 -3.76 37.22
C GLU A 147 -8.47 -3.15 36.21
N ILE A 148 -7.41 -2.50 36.66
CA ILE A 148 -6.40 -1.91 35.78
C ILE A 148 -5.74 -3.03 34.95
N GLY A 149 -5.60 -2.79 33.65
CA GLY A 149 -5.08 -3.73 32.68
C GLY A 149 -6.13 -4.65 32.07
N LYS A 150 -7.34 -4.75 32.65
CA LYS A 150 -8.41 -5.58 32.05
C LYS A 150 -8.84 -5.00 30.71
N ARG A 151 -8.86 -5.86 29.69
CA ARG A 151 -9.44 -5.57 28.37
C ARG A 151 -10.97 -5.61 28.50
N VAL A 152 -11.60 -4.48 28.26
CA VAL A 152 -13.05 -4.30 28.42
C VAL A 152 -13.77 -4.07 27.09
N LEU A 153 -13.03 -3.75 26.02
CA LEU A 153 -13.54 -3.57 24.66
C LEU A 153 -12.68 -4.38 23.69
N TRP A 154 -13.29 -5.08 22.75
CA TRP A 154 -12.56 -5.84 21.73
C TRP A 154 -13.31 -5.95 20.40
N ASN A 155 -12.55 -6.25 19.35
CA ASN A 155 -13.03 -6.56 17.99
C ASN A 155 -13.80 -5.43 17.27
N LEU A 156 -13.69 -4.20 17.75
CA LEU A 156 -14.28 -3.04 17.09
C LEU A 156 -13.65 -2.84 15.71
N THR A 157 -14.47 -2.60 14.70
CA THR A 157 -14.04 -2.31 13.33
C THR A 157 -14.69 -1.00 12.89
N TYR A 158 -13.92 -0.12 12.25
CA TYR A 158 -14.44 1.15 11.77
C TYR A 158 -15.22 0.96 10.48
N ASP A 159 -16.48 1.40 10.48
CA ASP A 159 -17.35 1.49 9.33
C ASP A 159 -17.36 2.94 8.82
N ALA A 160 -16.82 3.15 7.62
CA ALA A 160 -16.74 4.48 7.01
C ALA A 160 -18.10 5.00 6.50
N GLY A 161 -19.05 4.11 6.20
CA GLY A 161 -20.40 4.48 5.77
C GLY A 161 -21.21 5.05 6.92
N ASP A 162 -21.18 4.36 8.06
CA ASP A 162 -21.92 4.75 9.27
C ASP A 162 -21.14 5.68 10.21
N LYS A 163 -19.84 5.89 9.93
CA LYS A 163 -18.90 6.68 10.77
C LYS A 163 -18.90 6.21 12.23
N GLU A 164 -18.86 4.90 12.41
CA GLU A 164 -18.91 4.26 13.73
C GLU A 164 -17.92 3.10 13.82
N TRP A 165 -17.51 2.79 15.05
CA TRP A 165 -16.76 1.57 15.34
C TRP A 165 -17.77 0.55 15.83
N ASN A 166 -18.03 -0.50 15.06
CA ASN A 166 -19.05 -1.50 15.38
C ASN A 166 -18.48 -2.91 15.42
N SER A 167 -19.35 -3.92 15.55
CA SER A 167 -18.98 -5.35 15.62
C SER A 167 -18.10 -5.72 16.82
N GLY A 168 -17.96 -4.81 17.77
CA GLY A 168 -17.20 -5.02 18.98
C GLY A 168 -18.05 -5.62 20.08
N GLU A 169 -17.37 -6.05 21.13
CA GLU A 169 -17.98 -6.50 22.37
C GLU A 169 -17.41 -5.69 23.53
N ILE A 170 -18.26 -5.48 24.54
CA ILE A 170 -17.91 -4.79 25.78
C ILE A 170 -18.23 -5.69 26.97
N GLN A 171 -17.31 -5.76 27.92
CA GLN A 171 -17.56 -6.31 29.24
C GLN A 171 -16.83 -5.47 30.27
N LEU A 172 -17.60 -4.69 31.03
CA LEU A 172 -17.07 -3.98 32.18
C LEU A 172 -16.97 -4.95 33.37
N PRO A 173 -16.07 -4.73 34.34
CA PRO A 173 -15.93 -5.59 35.51
C PRO A 173 -17.22 -5.77 36.33
N GLU A 174 -18.11 -4.78 36.30
CA GLU A 174 -19.45 -4.83 36.89
C GLU A 174 -20.48 -5.67 36.11
N MET A 175 -20.14 -6.15 34.91
CA MET A 175 -21.03 -6.94 34.06
C MET A 175 -20.75 -8.44 34.22
N ASN A 176 -21.82 -9.23 34.39
CA ASN A 176 -21.72 -10.69 34.46
C ASN A 176 -21.43 -11.35 33.10
N HIS A 177 -21.79 -10.70 32.00
CA HIS A 177 -21.63 -11.20 30.63
C HIS A 177 -21.21 -10.07 29.68
N SER A 178 -20.60 -10.41 28.54
CA SER A 178 -20.31 -9.44 27.49
C SER A 178 -21.57 -9.03 26.73
N ALA A 179 -21.58 -7.81 26.22
CA ALA A 179 -22.61 -7.27 25.36
C ALA A 179 -22.00 -6.86 24.02
N SER A 180 -22.77 -6.90 22.93
CA SER A 180 -22.34 -6.28 21.67
C SER A 180 -22.25 -4.77 21.86
N CYS A 181 -21.30 -4.12 21.21
CA CYS A 181 -21.14 -2.67 21.31
C CYS A 181 -20.76 -2.00 20.01
N TYR A 182 -21.07 -0.70 19.95
CA TYR A 182 -20.54 0.21 18.96
C TYR A 182 -20.18 1.55 19.61
N ILE A 183 -19.30 2.30 18.96
CA ILE A 183 -18.83 3.60 19.41
C ILE A 183 -19.03 4.63 18.30
N ARG A 184 -19.50 5.81 18.67
CA ARG A 184 -19.58 6.98 17.78
C ARG A 184 -18.86 8.16 18.40
N LEU A 185 -18.11 8.91 17.59
CA LEU A 185 -17.58 10.19 18.00
C LEU A 185 -18.62 11.27 17.73
N LYS A 186 -19.02 12.00 18.78
CA LYS A 186 -19.83 13.23 18.61
C LYS A 186 -18.94 14.37 18.12
N ASP A 187 -17.71 14.41 18.61
CA ASP A 187 -16.64 15.32 18.22
C ASP A 187 -15.28 14.68 18.58
N LYS A 188 -14.18 15.41 18.37
CA LYS A 188 -12.82 14.89 18.63
C LYS A 188 -12.56 14.49 20.09
N ASN A 189 -13.32 15.06 21.02
CA ASN A 189 -13.13 14.90 22.46
C ASN A 189 -14.25 14.14 23.15
N THR A 190 -15.33 13.80 22.44
CA THR A 190 -16.50 13.15 23.02
C THR A 190 -16.88 11.89 22.24
N ALA A 191 -16.75 10.72 22.88
CA ALA A 191 -17.18 9.44 22.34
C ALA A 191 -18.41 8.91 23.09
N ILE A 192 -19.31 8.25 22.38
CA ILE A 192 -20.48 7.58 22.96
C ILE A 192 -20.35 6.10 22.68
N VAL A 193 -20.20 5.31 23.75
CA VAL A 193 -20.13 3.85 23.69
C VAL A 193 -21.50 3.29 24.02
N THR A 194 -22.08 2.51 23.10
CA THR A 194 -23.39 1.89 23.28
C THR A 194 -23.24 0.37 23.34
N GLY A 195 -23.60 -0.24 24.46
CA GLY A 195 -23.67 -1.69 24.64
C GLY A 195 -25.11 -2.19 24.56
N TYR A 196 -25.36 -3.29 23.84
CA TYR A 196 -26.69 -3.84 23.61
C TYR A 196 -26.68 -5.38 23.54
N HIS A 197 -27.85 -5.99 23.76
CA HIS A 197 -28.08 -7.42 23.59
C HIS A 197 -29.14 -7.63 22.51
N GLY A 198 -28.77 -8.31 21.42
CA GLY A 198 -29.67 -8.50 20.28
C GLY A 198 -29.86 -7.21 19.47
N LEU A 199 -30.95 -6.48 19.73
CA LEU A 199 -31.29 -5.27 18.97
C LEU A 199 -30.63 -4.02 19.54
N ARG A 200 -30.01 -3.20 18.67
CA ARG A 200 -29.37 -1.92 19.03
C ARG A 200 -30.31 -0.93 19.73
N LEU A 201 -31.62 -1.02 19.48
CA LEU A 201 -32.66 -0.17 20.07
C LEU A 201 -32.71 -0.23 21.60
N PHE A 202 -32.36 -1.37 22.20
CA PHE A 202 -32.38 -1.57 23.65
C PHE A 202 -30.99 -1.35 24.31
N GLY A 203 -30.07 -0.75 23.57
CA GLY A 203 -28.72 -0.48 24.05
C GLY A 203 -28.67 0.58 25.16
N LYS A 204 -27.71 0.43 26.06
CA LYS A 204 -27.34 1.44 27.07
C LYS A 204 -26.09 2.15 26.60
N SER A 205 -26.08 3.48 26.74
CA SER A 205 -24.98 4.33 26.29
C SER A 205 -24.20 4.90 27.48
N LYS A 206 -22.89 5.04 27.31
CA LYS A 206 -21.99 5.77 28.22
C LYS A 206 -21.17 6.78 27.40
N THR A 207 -21.03 7.98 27.94
CA THR A 207 -20.22 9.04 27.35
C THR A 207 -18.80 8.97 27.90
N LEU A 208 -17.83 9.10 27.00
CA LEU A 208 -16.41 9.14 27.26
C LEU A 208 -15.84 10.49 26.79
N ASN A 209 -15.04 11.12 27.64
CA ASN A 209 -14.33 12.36 27.33
C ASN A 209 -12.85 12.08 27.11
N ARG A 210 -12.27 12.62 26.04
CA ARG A 210 -10.85 12.43 25.72
C ARG A 210 -9.98 13.13 26.77
N ILE A 211 -8.96 12.43 27.23
CA ILE A 211 -7.92 12.96 28.10
C ILE A 211 -6.69 13.22 27.22
N ASN A 212 -6.24 14.47 27.22
CA ASN A 212 -4.99 14.88 26.58
C ASN A 212 -3.79 14.58 27.48
#